data_AF-A0AAF0BR04-F1
#
_entry.id   AF-A0AAF0BR04-F1
#
_cell.length_a   1.000
_cell.length_b   1.000
_cell.length_c   1.000
_cell.angle_alpha   90.00
_cell.angle_beta   90.00
_cell.angle_gamma   90.00
#
_symmetry.space_group_name_H-M   'P 1'
#
loop_
_entity.id
_entity.type
_entity.pdbx_description
1 polymer ?
#
loop_
_entity_poly.entity_id
_entity_poly.type
_entity_poly.pdbx_seq_one_letter_code
_entity_poly.pdbx_strand_id
1 'polypeptide(L)'
;MPHEDAPLEVDRVQVLAHRVVAQGLDRSTEDLAALPLLDLGVQDSVAGSAPAAVAARVPDPATRLDDGRRWATAWTLRGAPHLHRRGDLPALAAALWPVDTADAEARLAGNGAAVKEAGADARDVLRATAEALAEVVDHRMTKGEASAAVTPRIPAEGVTWCRGCDAHHVGEQLMRLAALPAGLRLVPGATPATLEPIPGWAGPPDGEDGLGRLVTSVLRTHGPARRPDVSGYLDAAPRAVAGAWPDEDLAEVRVDGRSAWVAADALDALLAAPAPRLTRLLPRSDPWLAARDRELTVPDKARRKEIWKILGSPGALLVDGEVVGTWRANGAGRRLDLTVTPFEDLPRRARRELDEEADRLRVARGASDVRLEVAAA
;
A
#
# COMPACT_ATOMS: atom_id res chain seq x y z
N MET A 1 -5.25 2.66 -45.31
CA MET A 1 -4.84 1.83 -44.17
C MET A 1 -4.15 2.77 -43.19
N PRO A 2 -4.74 3.04 -42.02
CA PRO A 2 -4.18 4.02 -41.11
C PRO A 2 -2.85 3.49 -40.56
N HIS A 3 -1.87 4.39 -40.45
CA HIS A 3 -0.65 4.15 -39.69
C HIS A 3 -1.08 3.80 -38.25
N GLU A 4 -0.86 2.56 -37.82
CA GLU A 4 -0.75 2.27 -36.39
C GLU A 4 0.47 3.07 -35.91
N ASP A 5 0.21 4.15 -35.17
CA ASP A 5 1.26 4.91 -34.50
C ASP A 5 2.06 3.93 -33.64
N ALA A 6 3.36 3.81 -33.93
CA ALA A 6 4.23 2.96 -33.13
C ALA A 6 4.11 3.38 -31.65
N PRO A 7 4.01 2.43 -30.70
CA PRO A 7 3.84 2.78 -29.30
C PRO A 7 4.97 3.70 -28.83
N LEU A 8 4.62 4.76 -28.09
CA LEU A 8 5.57 5.74 -27.58
C LEU A 8 6.60 5.06 -26.68
N GLU A 9 7.90 5.21 -26.99
CA GLU A 9 8.99 4.71 -26.15
C GLU A 9 9.29 5.71 -25.02
N VAL A 10 9.36 5.21 -23.79
CA VAL A 10 9.73 5.97 -22.59
C VAL A 10 10.83 5.23 -21.84
N ASP A 11 11.85 5.95 -21.40
CA ASP A 11 12.97 5.33 -20.68
C ASP A 11 12.71 5.23 -19.16
N ARG A 12 13.54 4.44 -18.48
CA ARG A 12 13.44 4.24 -17.02
C ARG A 12 13.50 5.55 -16.24
N VAL A 13 14.36 6.49 -16.64
CA VAL A 13 14.57 7.75 -15.92
C VAL A 13 13.31 8.60 -16.00
N GLN A 14 12.67 8.67 -17.17
CA GLN A 14 11.37 9.33 -17.36
C GLN A 14 10.28 8.69 -16.51
N VAL A 15 10.21 7.34 -16.46
CA VAL A 15 9.24 6.63 -15.62
C VAL A 15 9.42 6.99 -14.14
N LEU A 16 10.66 6.98 -13.63
CA LEU A 16 10.93 7.33 -12.23
C LEU A 16 10.65 8.81 -11.94
N ALA A 17 10.99 9.70 -12.86
CA ALA A 17 10.67 11.13 -12.78
C ALA A 17 9.15 11.36 -12.69
N HIS A 18 8.38 10.67 -13.54
CA HIS A 18 6.93 10.72 -13.51
C HIS A 18 6.39 10.23 -12.17
N ARG A 19 6.86 9.08 -11.67
CA ARG A 19 6.42 8.53 -10.37
C ARG A 19 6.73 9.47 -9.21
N VAL A 20 7.83 10.22 -9.26
CA VAL A 20 8.14 11.22 -8.23
C VAL A 20 7.00 12.24 -8.11
N VAL A 21 6.54 12.77 -9.24
CA VAL A 21 5.45 13.76 -9.26
C VAL A 21 4.10 13.11 -8.97
N ALA A 22 3.79 11.98 -9.62
CA ALA A 22 2.51 11.27 -9.48
C ALA A 22 2.25 10.81 -8.04
N GLN A 23 3.31 10.51 -7.28
CA GLN A 23 3.22 10.15 -5.87
C GLN A 23 3.39 11.35 -4.93
N GLY A 24 3.53 12.57 -5.44
CA GLY A 24 3.68 13.80 -4.66
C GLY A 24 5.01 13.90 -3.90
N LEU A 25 6.04 13.16 -4.28
CA LEU A 25 7.35 13.19 -3.60
C LEU A 25 8.07 14.53 -3.80
N ASP A 26 7.70 15.29 -4.82
CA ASP A 26 8.11 16.68 -5.03
C ASP A 26 7.52 17.67 -4.01
N ARG A 27 6.51 17.26 -3.23
CA ARG A 27 5.80 18.07 -2.22
C ARG A 27 5.13 19.31 -2.83
N SER A 28 4.59 19.20 -4.04
CA SER A 28 3.94 20.32 -4.74
C SER A 28 2.55 20.68 -4.21
N THR A 29 1.94 19.86 -3.36
CA THR A 29 0.63 20.12 -2.73
C THR A 29 0.72 20.13 -1.21
N GLU A 30 0.00 21.07 -0.58
CA GLU A 30 -0.23 21.10 0.87
C GLU A 30 -1.40 20.20 1.30
N ASP A 31 -2.34 19.93 0.39
CA ASP A 31 -3.50 19.09 0.71
C ASP A 31 -3.17 17.62 0.50
N LEU A 32 -2.93 16.93 1.61
CA LEU A 32 -2.79 15.47 1.66
C LEU A 32 -3.96 14.78 0.94
N ALA A 33 -5.19 15.26 1.09
CA ALA A 33 -6.36 14.62 0.47
C ALA A 33 -6.36 14.71 -1.06
N ALA A 34 -5.58 15.61 -1.66
CA ALA A 34 -5.46 15.72 -3.11
C ALA A 34 -4.45 14.73 -3.71
N LEU A 35 -3.65 14.03 -2.90
CA LEU A 35 -2.65 13.09 -3.39
C LEU A 35 -3.32 11.85 -4.03
N PRO A 36 -3.06 11.53 -5.31
CA PRO A 36 -3.67 10.38 -5.99
C PRO A 36 -3.40 9.04 -5.31
N LEU A 37 -2.25 8.90 -4.65
CA LEU A 37 -1.90 7.67 -3.92
C LEU A 37 -2.90 7.30 -2.81
N LEU A 38 -3.67 8.26 -2.27
CA LEU A 38 -4.66 7.98 -1.24
C LEU A 38 -5.87 7.23 -1.77
N ASP A 39 -6.07 7.17 -3.09
CA ASP A 39 -7.06 6.29 -3.71
C ASP A 39 -6.71 4.81 -3.49
N LEU A 40 -5.43 4.51 -3.22
CA LEU A 40 -4.92 3.19 -2.86
C LEU A 40 -4.57 3.08 -1.36
N GLY A 41 -4.46 4.22 -0.68
CA GLY A 41 -4.06 4.35 0.70
C GLY A 41 -2.55 4.24 0.96
N VAL A 42 -2.14 4.65 2.16
CA VAL A 42 -0.75 4.56 2.64
C VAL A 42 -0.60 3.45 3.67
N GLN A 43 0.22 2.45 3.40
CA GLN A 43 0.38 1.29 4.28
C GLN A 43 1.05 1.66 5.63
N ASP A 44 0.43 1.28 6.75
CA ASP A 44 0.90 1.54 8.12
C ASP A 44 1.18 0.24 8.92
N SER A 45 1.84 -0.74 8.28
CA SER A 45 2.09 -2.06 8.91
C SER A 45 3.12 -2.07 10.02
N VAL A 46 3.86 -0.98 10.21
CA VAL A 46 4.65 -0.74 11.40
C VAL A 46 4.40 0.67 11.85
N ALA A 47 4.28 0.83 13.16
CA ALA A 47 4.01 2.11 13.78
C ALA A 47 4.93 3.20 13.20
N GLY A 48 4.33 4.26 12.68
CA GLY A 48 5.05 5.38 12.10
C GLY A 48 5.50 5.17 10.64
N SER A 49 4.98 4.19 9.92
CA SER A 49 5.18 4.07 8.46
C SER A 49 4.32 5.08 7.71
N ALA A 50 3.02 5.16 7.99
CA ALA A 50 2.15 6.10 7.28
C ALA A 50 2.52 7.57 7.56
N PRO A 51 2.77 8.01 8.81
CA PRO A 51 3.27 9.36 9.06
C PRO A 51 4.57 9.69 8.30
N ALA A 52 5.52 8.75 8.24
CA ALA A 52 6.76 8.94 7.50
C ALA A 52 6.53 9.06 5.99
N ALA A 53 5.69 8.21 5.42
CA ALA A 53 5.34 8.23 3.99
C ALA A 53 4.58 9.51 3.60
N VAL A 54 3.71 10.02 4.49
CA VAL A 54 3.02 11.30 4.30
C VAL A 54 4.02 12.46 4.36
N ALA A 55 4.91 12.51 5.36
CA ALA A 55 5.91 13.58 5.48
C ALA A 55 6.91 13.64 4.31
N ALA A 56 7.08 12.53 3.58
CA ALA A 56 7.83 12.51 2.31
C ALA A 56 7.12 13.27 1.17
N ARG A 57 5.81 13.53 1.29
CA ARG A 57 4.94 13.98 0.19
C ARG A 57 4.19 15.30 0.43
N VAL A 58 4.15 15.78 1.67
CA VAL A 58 3.55 17.08 1.98
C VAL A 58 4.57 18.05 2.61
N PRO A 59 4.44 19.37 2.36
CA PRO A 59 5.28 20.39 2.97
C PRO A 59 5.19 20.40 4.50
N ASP A 60 4.05 20.11 5.12
CA ASP A 60 3.94 20.07 6.59
C ASP A 60 4.19 18.66 7.14
N PRO A 61 5.36 18.36 7.75
CA PRO A 61 5.63 17.05 8.36
C PRO A 61 4.80 16.80 9.62
N ALA A 62 4.14 17.82 10.20
CA ALA A 62 3.24 17.71 11.34
C ALA A 62 1.78 17.45 10.95
N THR A 63 1.52 17.16 9.66
CA THR A 63 0.18 16.85 9.14
C THR A 63 -0.51 15.82 10.03
N ARG A 64 -1.67 16.22 10.57
CA ARG A 64 -2.44 15.41 11.51
C ARG A 64 -3.19 14.29 10.82
N LEU A 65 -2.86 13.05 11.19
CA LEU A 65 -3.47 11.83 10.67
C LEU A 65 -4.47 11.21 11.67
N ASP A 66 -4.63 11.82 12.85
CA ASP A 66 -5.49 11.38 13.94
C ASP A 66 -6.92 11.96 13.89
N ASP A 67 -7.20 12.87 12.93
CA ASP A 67 -8.56 13.40 12.72
C ASP A 67 -9.46 12.33 12.09
N GLY A 68 -10.11 11.55 12.95
CA GLY A 68 -11.04 10.49 12.57
C GLY A 68 -12.29 10.94 11.81
N ARG A 69 -12.47 12.24 11.54
CA ARG A 69 -13.49 12.76 10.61
C ARG A 69 -13.00 12.75 9.16
N ARG A 70 -11.70 12.92 8.94
CA ARG A 70 -11.06 12.96 7.61
C ARG A 70 -10.39 11.65 7.25
N TRP A 71 -9.75 11.00 8.23
CA TRP A 71 -8.89 9.86 8.00
C TRP A 71 -9.39 8.61 8.72
N ALA A 72 -9.08 7.46 8.15
CA ALA A 72 -9.30 6.18 8.80
C ALA A 72 -8.21 5.19 8.41
N THR A 73 -7.81 4.34 9.35
CA THR A 73 -6.95 3.19 9.06
C THR A 73 -7.83 1.95 8.95
N ALA A 74 -7.67 1.15 7.91
CA ALA A 74 -8.42 -0.10 7.74
C ALA A 74 -7.51 -1.18 7.12
N TRP A 75 -7.84 -2.45 7.32
CA TRP A 75 -7.25 -3.51 6.50
C TRP A 75 -7.87 -3.45 5.11
N THR A 76 -7.05 -3.14 4.10
CA THR A 76 -7.52 -3.01 2.71
C THR A 76 -6.66 -3.86 1.79
N LEU A 77 -5.83 -3.24 0.94
CA LEU A 77 -4.96 -3.90 -0.02
C LEU A 77 -4.13 -4.99 0.67
N ARG A 78 -4.31 -6.23 0.22
CA ARG A 78 -3.55 -7.40 0.68
C ARG A 78 -3.69 -7.69 2.18
N GLY A 79 -4.78 -7.25 2.80
CA GLY A 79 -5.00 -7.42 4.24
C GLY A 79 -4.00 -6.63 5.10
N ALA A 80 -3.36 -5.59 4.56
CA ALA A 80 -2.47 -4.73 5.34
C ALA A 80 -3.19 -3.47 5.82
N PRO A 81 -2.84 -2.93 7.00
CA PRO A 81 -3.39 -1.66 7.47
C PRO A 81 -2.95 -0.54 6.54
N HIS A 82 -3.90 0.24 6.04
CA HIS A 82 -3.66 1.42 5.22
C HIS A 82 -4.45 2.60 5.76
N LEU A 83 -3.84 3.78 5.72
CA LEU A 83 -4.49 5.06 5.94
C LEU A 83 -5.22 5.49 4.66
N HIS A 84 -6.48 5.85 4.79
CA HIS A 84 -7.37 6.28 3.72
C HIS A 84 -8.10 7.58 4.08
N ARG A 85 -8.66 8.23 3.07
CA ARG A 85 -9.76 9.18 3.30
C ARG A 85 -10.93 8.38 3.87
N ARG A 86 -11.54 8.89 4.95
CA ARG A 86 -12.65 8.20 5.61
C ARG A 86 -13.85 8.00 4.69
N GLY A 87 -14.12 8.98 3.82
CA GLY A 87 -15.24 8.96 2.88
C GLY A 87 -15.12 7.89 1.80
N ASP A 88 -13.90 7.43 1.49
CA ASP A 88 -13.64 6.51 0.38
C ASP A 88 -13.85 5.04 0.81
N LEU A 89 -13.95 4.77 2.12
CA LEU A 89 -14.01 3.40 2.66
C LEU A 89 -15.15 2.55 2.07
N PRO A 90 -16.40 3.02 1.92
CA PRO A 90 -17.46 2.22 1.30
C PRO A 90 -17.15 1.81 -0.13
N ALA A 91 -16.66 2.75 -0.96
CA ALA A 91 -16.29 2.48 -2.34
C ALA A 91 -15.09 1.52 -2.42
N LEU A 92 -14.13 1.65 -1.51
CA LEU A 92 -13.00 0.73 -1.39
C LEU A 92 -13.44 -0.68 -0.99
N ALA A 93 -14.42 -0.82 -0.09
CA ALA A 93 -14.94 -2.11 0.32
C ALA A 93 -15.55 -2.87 -0.87
N ALA A 94 -16.34 -2.17 -1.70
CA ALA A 94 -16.93 -2.73 -2.91
C ALA A 94 -15.88 -3.04 -3.99
N ALA A 95 -14.93 -2.15 -4.23
CA ALA A 95 -13.90 -2.33 -5.27
C ALA A 95 -12.88 -3.43 -4.93
N LEU A 96 -12.68 -3.71 -3.64
CA LEU A 96 -11.82 -4.79 -3.15
C LEU A 96 -12.57 -6.12 -2.96
N TRP A 97 -13.89 -6.12 -3.11
CA TRP A 97 -14.67 -7.35 -3.05
C TRP A 97 -14.25 -8.28 -4.20
N PRO A 98 -14.11 -9.59 -3.97
CA PRO A 98 -13.67 -10.49 -5.04
C PRO A 98 -14.69 -10.58 -6.19
N VAL A 99 -14.22 -10.50 -7.43
CA VAL A 99 -15.07 -10.60 -8.64
C VAL A 99 -15.72 -11.98 -8.71
N ASP A 100 -14.91 -13.02 -8.49
CA ASP A 100 -15.34 -14.40 -8.51
C ASP A 100 -14.67 -15.27 -7.42
N THR A 101 -15.02 -16.56 -7.39
CA THR A 101 -14.51 -17.51 -6.39
C THR A 101 -13.00 -17.71 -6.55
N ALA A 102 -12.49 -17.69 -7.78
CA ALA A 102 -11.06 -17.82 -8.03
C ALA A 102 -10.28 -16.56 -7.59
N ASP A 103 -10.87 -15.37 -7.73
CA ASP A 103 -10.33 -14.12 -7.20
C ASP A 103 -10.32 -14.12 -5.66
N ALA A 104 -11.37 -14.65 -5.02
CA ALA A 104 -11.41 -14.80 -3.58
C ALA A 104 -10.34 -15.78 -3.07
N GLU A 105 -10.19 -16.95 -3.72
CA GLU A 105 -9.14 -17.92 -3.41
C GLU A 105 -7.74 -17.27 -3.50
N ALA A 106 -7.48 -16.49 -4.56
CA ALA A 106 -6.20 -15.82 -4.76
C ALA A 106 -5.89 -14.82 -3.63
N ARG A 107 -6.86 -13.97 -3.26
CA ARG A 107 -6.71 -12.94 -2.21
C ARG A 107 -6.54 -13.53 -0.81
N LEU A 108 -7.14 -14.70 -0.55
CA LEU A 108 -7.01 -15.41 0.73
C LEU A 108 -5.62 -16.04 0.93
N ALA A 109 -4.75 -16.02 -0.09
CA ALA A 109 -3.41 -16.58 -0.04
C ALA A 109 -3.41 -18.03 0.52
N GLY A 110 -2.59 -18.33 1.53
CA GLY A 110 -2.53 -19.67 2.13
C GLY A 110 -3.86 -20.15 2.73
N ASN A 111 -4.76 -19.25 3.13
CA ASN A 111 -6.10 -19.64 3.58
C ASN A 111 -7.01 -20.09 2.42
N GLY A 112 -6.79 -19.58 1.21
CA GLY A 112 -7.60 -19.93 0.03
C GLY A 112 -7.44 -21.40 -0.39
N ALA A 113 -6.22 -21.93 -0.30
CA ALA A 113 -5.97 -23.34 -0.59
C ALA A 113 -6.73 -24.28 0.36
N ALA A 114 -6.76 -23.97 1.65
CA ALA A 114 -7.48 -24.76 2.65
C ALA A 114 -9.00 -24.75 2.42
N VAL A 115 -9.56 -23.58 2.10
CA VAL A 115 -11.00 -23.44 1.78
C VAL A 115 -11.36 -24.27 0.54
N LYS A 116 -10.51 -24.20 -0.49
CA LYS A 116 -10.69 -24.97 -1.73
C LYS A 116 -10.61 -26.48 -1.50
N GLU A 117 -9.63 -26.94 -0.73
CA GLU A 117 -9.46 -28.36 -0.40
C GLU A 117 -10.64 -28.91 0.39
N ALA A 118 -11.28 -28.08 1.21
CA ALA A 118 -12.52 -28.42 1.90
C ALA A 118 -13.77 -28.40 1.00
N GLY A 119 -13.64 -27.98 -0.27
CA GLY A 119 -14.74 -27.93 -1.23
C GLY A 119 -15.71 -26.77 -1.03
N ALA A 120 -15.34 -25.75 -0.25
CA ALA A 120 -16.16 -24.57 0.00
C ALA A 120 -15.87 -23.45 -1.01
N ASP A 121 -16.87 -22.61 -1.28
CA ASP A 121 -16.70 -21.40 -2.08
C ASP A 121 -16.03 -20.31 -1.24
N ALA A 122 -14.87 -19.83 -1.69
CA ALA A 122 -14.10 -18.79 -0.99
C ALA A 122 -14.85 -17.46 -0.83
N ARG A 123 -15.74 -17.08 -1.76
CA ARG A 123 -16.58 -15.87 -1.60
C ARG A 123 -17.64 -16.07 -0.54
N ASP A 124 -18.24 -17.25 -0.46
CA ASP A 124 -19.27 -17.55 0.55
C ASP A 124 -18.65 -17.56 1.95
N VAL A 125 -17.47 -18.16 2.11
CA VAL A 125 -16.72 -18.12 3.38
C VAL A 125 -16.34 -16.69 3.77
N LEU A 126 -15.89 -15.87 2.81
CA LEU A 126 -15.58 -14.45 3.05
C LEU A 126 -16.81 -13.65 3.45
N ARG A 127 -17.95 -13.83 2.76
CA ARG A 127 -19.23 -13.20 3.07
C ARG A 127 -19.72 -13.57 4.46
N ALA A 128 -19.80 -14.87 4.77
CA ALA A 128 -20.21 -15.34 6.09
C ALA A 128 -19.31 -14.80 7.20
N THR A 129 -17.99 -14.68 6.95
CA THR A 129 -17.07 -14.07 7.91
C THR A 129 -17.33 -12.58 8.10
N ALA A 130 -17.59 -11.83 7.02
CA ALA A 130 -17.87 -10.40 7.10
C ALA A 130 -19.21 -10.12 7.82
N GLU A 131 -20.25 -10.91 7.54
CA GLU A 131 -21.54 -10.83 8.22
C GLU A 131 -21.39 -11.13 9.73
N ALA A 132 -20.69 -12.22 10.07
CA ALA A 132 -20.44 -12.58 11.46
C ALA A 132 -19.58 -11.53 12.18
N LEU A 133 -18.57 -10.95 11.53
CA LEU A 133 -17.78 -9.85 12.10
C LEU A 133 -18.64 -8.62 12.39
N ALA A 134 -19.56 -8.26 11.49
CA ALA A 134 -20.46 -7.12 11.66
C ALA A 134 -21.42 -7.33 12.83
N GLU A 135 -21.82 -8.58 13.12
CA GLU A 135 -22.67 -8.91 14.27
C GLU A 135 -21.90 -8.87 15.60
N VAL A 136 -20.68 -9.42 15.63
CA VAL A 136 -19.95 -9.61 16.91
C VAL A 136 -19.15 -8.41 17.37
N VAL A 137 -18.71 -7.55 16.45
CA VAL A 137 -17.92 -6.36 16.78
C VAL A 137 -18.87 -5.17 16.83
N ASP A 138 -19.53 -4.98 17.98
CA ASP A 138 -20.47 -3.86 18.23
C ASP A 138 -19.82 -2.71 19.04
N HIS A 139 -18.62 -2.93 19.56
CA HIS A 139 -17.79 -1.93 20.24
C HIS A 139 -16.32 -2.14 19.85
N ARG A 140 -15.42 -1.35 20.46
CA ARG A 140 -13.99 -1.53 20.26
C ARG A 140 -13.55 -2.88 20.80
N MET A 141 -12.99 -3.73 19.94
CA MET A 141 -12.47 -5.04 20.31
C MET A 141 -11.05 -5.19 19.78
N THR A 142 -10.15 -5.75 20.58
CA THR A 142 -8.85 -6.18 20.06
C THR A 142 -9.05 -7.24 18.97
N LYS A 143 -8.07 -7.39 18.08
CA LYS A 143 -8.09 -8.45 17.06
C LYS A 143 -8.29 -9.83 17.70
N GLY A 144 -7.66 -10.07 18.85
CA GLY A 144 -7.79 -11.33 19.58
C GLY A 144 -9.22 -11.61 20.04
N GLU A 145 -9.87 -10.61 20.65
CA GLU A 145 -11.26 -10.71 21.10
C GLU A 145 -12.22 -10.90 19.92
N ALA A 146 -12.07 -10.11 18.85
CA ALA A 146 -12.89 -10.24 17.65
C ALA A 146 -12.70 -11.60 16.96
N SER A 147 -11.46 -12.09 16.88
CA SER A 147 -11.14 -13.41 16.35
C SER A 147 -11.79 -14.52 17.16
N ALA A 148 -11.70 -14.47 18.49
CA ALA A 148 -12.33 -15.45 19.38
C ALA A 148 -13.86 -15.42 19.26
N ALA A 149 -14.47 -14.23 19.14
CA ALA A 149 -15.91 -14.08 19.02
C ALA A 149 -16.47 -14.54 17.66
N VAL A 150 -15.74 -14.31 16.57
CA VAL A 150 -16.20 -14.65 15.21
C VAL A 150 -15.97 -16.13 14.87
N THR A 151 -14.91 -16.74 15.39
CA THR A 151 -14.52 -18.13 15.08
C THR A 151 -15.67 -19.15 15.21
N PRO A 152 -16.49 -19.17 16.27
CA PRO A 152 -17.59 -20.14 16.39
C PRO A 152 -18.80 -19.84 15.49
N ARG A 153 -18.82 -18.72 14.77
CA ARG A 153 -19.97 -18.24 13.96
C ARG A 153 -19.76 -18.35 12.45
N ILE A 154 -18.59 -18.82 12.01
CA ILE A 154 -18.24 -18.92 10.59
C ILE A 154 -18.15 -20.40 10.16
N PRO A 155 -18.20 -20.69 8.85
CA PRO A 155 -17.96 -22.03 8.32
C PRO A 155 -16.62 -22.60 8.81
N ALA A 156 -16.57 -23.91 9.08
CA ALA A 156 -15.38 -24.57 9.61
C ALA A 156 -14.17 -24.46 8.67
N GLU A 157 -14.43 -24.32 7.37
CA GLU A 157 -13.46 -24.13 6.29
C GLU A 157 -12.71 -22.78 6.40
N GLY A 158 -13.30 -21.80 7.10
CA GLY A 158 -12.66 -20.52 7.42
C GLY A 158 -11.78 -20.56 8.68
N VAL A 159 -11.76 -21.68 9.41
CA VAL A 159 -11.04 -21.83 10.69
C VAL A 159 -9.75 -22.62 10.46
N THR A 160 -8.64 -22.13 11.02
CA THR A 160 -7.31 -22.72 10.85
C THR A 160 -6.61 -22.94 12.18
N TRP A 161 -5.80 -23.99 12.27
CA TRP A 161 -4.89 -24.20 13.39
C TRP A 161 -3.73 -23.20 13.35
N CYS A 162 -3.51 -22.48 14.44
CA CYS A 162 -2.41 -21.53 14.56
C CYS A 162 -1.45 -21.95 15.68
N ARG A 163 -0.23 -22.34 15.30
CA ARG A 163 0.83 -22.69 16.26
C ARG A 163 1.18 -21.55 17.22
N GLY A 164 1.13 -20.30 16.77
CA GLY A 164 1.49 -19.15 17.59
C GLY A 164 0.46 -18.82 18.67
N CYS A 165 -0.80 -19.16 18.43
CA CYS A 165 -1.90 -18.93 19.38
C CYS A 165 -2.31 -20.20 20.13
N ASP A 166 -1.80 -21.37 19.72
CA ASP A 166 -2.18 -22.70 20.23
C ASP A 166 -3.71 -22.93 20.21
N ALA A 167 -4.36 -22.49 19.12
CA ALA A 167 -5.81 -22.50 18.97
C ALA A 167 -6.24 -22.66 17.51
N HIS A 168 -7.46 -23.16 17.33
CA HIS A 168 -8.20 -23.05 16.06
C HIS A 168 -8.94 -21.72 16.07
N HIS A 169 -8.68 -20.86 15.08
CA HIS A 169 -9.35 -19.58 14.94
C HIS A 169 -9.54 -19.20 13.47
N VAL A 170 -10.39 -18.22 13.19
CA VAL A 170 -10.56 -17.65 11.84
C VAL A 170 -9.20 -17.38 11.18
N GLY A 171 -9.04 -17.76 9.91
CA GLY A 171 -7.81 -17.53 9.16
C GLY A 171 -7.40 -16.05 9.18
N GLU A 172 -6.11 -15.76 9.41
CA GLU A 172 -5.63 -14.37 9.56
C GLU A 172 -5.98 -13.53 8.33
N GLN A 173 -5.72 -14.04 7.12
CA GLN A 173 -6.02 -13.28 5.90
C GLN A 173 -7.52 -13.14 5.69
N LEU A 174 -8.29 -14.20 5.96
CA LEU A 174 -9.75 -14.18 5.89
C LEU A 174 -10.36 -13.10 6.79
N MET A 175 -9.96 -13.05 8.07
CA MET A 175 -10.42 -12.03 9.02
C MET A 175 -10.11 -10.62 8.53
N ARG A 176 -8.89 -10.40 8.00
CA ARG A 176 -8.47 -9.06 7.56
C ARG A 176 -9.20 -8.60 6.30
N LEU A 177 -9.45 -9.50 5.36
CA LEU A 177 -10.23 -9.18 4.15
C LEU A 177 -11.72 -8.99 4.45
N ALA A 178 -12.25 -9.66 5.47
CA ALA A 178 -13.64 -9.54 5.88
C ALA A 178 -13.93 -8.26 6.69
N ALA A 179 -12.93 -7.68 7.36
CA ALA A 179 -13.12 -6.58 8.31
C ALA A 179 -13.70 -5.30 7.69
N LEU A 180 -13.15 -4.79 6.59
CA LEU A 180 -13.70 -3.59 5.95
C LEU A 180 -15.11 -3.84 5.38
N PRO A 181 -15.37 -4.95 4.64
CA PRO A 181 -16.73 -5.33 4.26
C PRO A 181 -17.73 -5.43 5.43
N ALA A 182 -17.27 -5.88 6.59
CA ALA A 182 -18.05 -5.91 7.83
C ALA A 182 -18.31 -4.52 8.44
N GLY A 183 -17.77 -3.45 7.86
CA GLY A 183 -17.90 -2.10 8.38
C GLY A 183 -16.97 -1.82 9.55
N LEU A 184 -15.79 -2.46 9.59
CA LEU A 184 -14.82 -2.29 10.66
C LEU A 184 -13.60 -1.52 10.17
N ARG A 185 -13.10 -0.61 11.01
CA ARG A 185 -11.82 0.09 10.85
C ARG A 185 -10.89 -0.22 12.00
N LEU A 186 -9.62 0.12 11.87
CA LEU A 186 -8.62 0.01 12.91
C LEU A 186 -8.56 1.29 13.75
N VAL A 187 -8.39 1.13 15.06
CA VAL A 187 -8.03 2.23 15.96
C VAL A 187 -6.55 2.57 15.72
N PRO A 188 -6.22 3.78 15.23
CA PRO A 188 -4.83 4.14 14.92
C PRO A 188 -3.92 4.04 16.14
N GLY A 189 -2.73 3.45 15.96
CA GLY A 189 -1.71 3.32 17.01
C GLY A 189 -2.01 2.30 18.12
N ALA A 190 -3.17 1.64 18.11
CA ALA A 190 -3.51 0.66 19.14
C ALA A 190 -2.63 -0.60 19.05
N THR A 191 -2.08 -1.02 20.19
CA THR A 191 -1.32 -2.28 20.34
C THR A 191 -1.88 -3.05 21.54
N PRO A 192 -2.43 -4.26 21.36
CA PRO A 192 -2.61 -4.98 20.10
C PRO A 192 -3.57 -4.26 19.14
N ALA A 193 -3.54 -4.64 17.85
CA ALA A 193 -4.44 -4.09 16.83
C ALA A 193 -5.90 -4.21 17.31
N THR A 194 -6.65 -3.11 17.18
CA THR A 194 -8.01 -2.97 17.72
C THR A 194 -8.94 -2.52 16.61
N LEU A 195 -10.09 -3.19 16.50
CA LEU A 195 -11.16 -2.91 15.56
C LEU A 195 -12.20 -2.00 16.20
N GLU A 196 -12.80 -1.14 15.40
CA GLU A 196 -13.90 -0.26 15.77
C GLU A 196 -14.96 -0.26 14.65
N PRO A 197 -16.26 -0.34 14.99
CA PRO A 197 -17.33 -0.23 14.01
C PRO A 197 -17.39 1.13 13.32
N ILE A 198 -17.74 1.15 12.04
CA ILE A 198 -18.04 2.35 11.26
C ILE A 198 -19.56 2.58 11.35
N PRO A 199 -20.02 3.69 11.95
CA PRO A 199 -21.45 3.95 12.09
C PRO A 199 -22.16 4.05 10.73
N GLY A 200 -23.33 3.40 10.62
CA GLY A 200 -24.17 3.47 9.42
C GLY A 200 -23.68 2.62 8.25
N TRP A 201 -22.81 1.64 8.49
CA TRP A 201 -22.38 0.70 7.45
C TRP A 201 -23.53 -0.21 7.02
N ALA A 202 -23.73 -0.36 5.70
CA ALA A 202 -24.87 -1.10 5.15
C ALA A 202 -24.73 -2.63 5.27
N GLY A 203 -23.50 -3.12 5.47
CA GLY A 203 -23.15 -4.54 5.46
C GLY A 203 -22.13 -4.85 4.36
N PRO A 204 -21.76 -6.13 4.18
CA PRO A 204 -20.85 -6.55 3.13
C PRO A 204 -21.40 -6.22 1.72
N PRO A 205 -20.54 -5.86 0.75
CA PRO A 205 -20.98 -5.60 -0.62
C PRO A 205 -21.72 -6.79 -1.24
N ASP A 206 -22.75 -6.55 -2.06
CA ASP A 206 -23.43 -7.63 -2.81
C ASP A 206 -22.54 -8.21 -3.92
N GLY A 207 -21.63 -7.40 -4.45
CA GLY A 207 -20.68 -7.79 -5.48
C GLY A 207 -19.52 -6.80 -5.58
N GLU A 208 -18.61 -7.08 -6.51
CA GLU A 208 -17.50 -6.18 -6.83
C GLU A 208 -18.02 -4.96 -7.60
N ASP A 209 -17.65 -3.77 -7.13
CA ASP A 209 -17.85 -2.51 -7.84
C ASP A 209 -16.66 -1.56 -7.61
N GLY A 210 -15.82 -1.43 -8.64
CA GLY A 210 -14.77 -0.43 -8.72
C GLY A 210 -13.37 -0.95 -8.95
N LEU A 211 -13.18 -2.23 -9.27
CA LEU A 211 -11.87 -2.81 -9.57
C LEU A 211 -11.19 -2.09 -10.73
N GLY A 212 -11.94 -1.72 -11.78
CA GLY A 212 -11.42 -0.91 -12.88
C GLY A 212 -10.92 0.47 -12.41
N ARG A 213 -11.62 1.11 -11.46
CA ARG A 213 -11.16 2.36 -10.84
C ARG A 213 -9.85 2.14 -10.08
N LEU A 214 -9.72 1.03 -9.35
CA LEU A 214 -8.48 0.67 -8.66
C LEU A 214 -7.33 0.39 -9.65
N VAL A 215 -7.60 -0.27 -10.78
CA VAL A 215 -6.62 -0.45 -11.87
C VAL A 215 -6.12 0.93 -12.33
N THR A 216 -7.01 1.85 -12.65
CA THR A 216 -6.63 3.23 -13.05
C THR A 216 -5.84 3.93 -11.95
N SER A 217 -6.23 3.84 -10.68
CA SER A 217 -5.49 4.44 -9.56
C SER A 217 -4.08 3.84 -9.41
N VAL A 218 -3.90 2.53 -9.63
CA VAL A 218 -2.57 1.90 -9.67
C VAL A 218 -1.74 2.47 -10.82
N LEU A 219 -2.31 2.58 -12.01
CA LEU A 219 -1.61 3.10 -13.19
C LEU A 219 -1.32 4.61 -13.08
N ARG A 220 -2.15 5.38 -12.38
CA ARG A 220 -1.88 6.79 -12.08
C ARG A 220 -0.75 6.96 -11.05
N THR A 221 -0.59 6.02 -10.12
CA THR A 221 0.38 6.11 -9.02
C THR A 221 1.73 5.46 -9.35
N HIS A 222 1.68 4.32 -10.04
CA HIS A 222 2.83 3.43 -10.32
C HIS A 222 3.04 3.22 -11.81
N GLY A 223 2.30 3.91 -12.67
CA GLY A 223 2.45 3.80 -14.11
C GLY A 223 3.80 4.34 -14.62
N PRO A 224 4.17 3.98 -15.86
CA PRO A 224 3.61 2.88 -16.64
C PRO A 224 3.82 1.53 -15.95
N ALA A 225 2.84 0.62 -16.04
CA ALA A 225 2.93 -0.71 -15.45
C ALA A 225 2.22 -1.76 -16.31
N ARG A 226 2.57 -3.04 -16.14
CA ARG A 226 1.94 -4.14 -16.88
C ARG A 226 0.81 -4.76 -16.07
N ARG A 227 -0.10 -5.48 -16.75
CA ARG A 227 -1.20 -6.21 -16.09
C ARG A 227 -0.75 -7.10 -14.91
N PRO A 228 0.35 -7.89 -15.00
CA PRO A 228 0.83 -8.66 -13.86
C PRO A 228 1.32 -7.81 -12.68
N ASP A 229 1.88 -6.62 -12.95
CA ASP A 229 2.34 -5.71 -11.91
C ASP A 229 1.14 -5.12 -11.15
N VAL A 230 0.05 -4.79 -11.86
CA VAL A 230 -1.22 -4.32 -11.28
C VAL A 230 -1.91 -5.43 -10.48
N SER A 231 -2.02 -6.64 -11.04
CA SER A 231 -2.57 -7.82 -10.35
C SER A 231 -1.81 -8.11 -9.06
N GLY A 232 -0.48 -8.12 -9.10
CA GLY A 232 0.33 -8.32 -7.90
C GLY A 232 0.23 -7.18 -6.88
N TYR A 233 -0.05 -5.95 -7.31
CA TYR A 233 -0.25 -4.82 -6.40
C TYR A 233 -1.58 -4.93 -5.66
N LEU A 234 -2.67 -5.21 -6.39
CA LEU A 234 -4.02 -5.36 -5.83
C LEU A 234 -4.22 -6.70 -5.11
N ASP A 235 -3.35 -7.68 -5.36
CA ASP A 235 -3.48 -9.09 -4.94
C ASP A 235 -4.76 -9.74 -5.48
N ALA A 236 -5.19 -9.25 -6.65
CA ALA A 236 -6.35 -9.74 -7.40
C ALA A 236 -5.90 -10.74 -8.46
N ALA A 237 -6.75 -11.73 -8.76
CA ALA A 237 -6.48 -12.73 -9.78
C ALA A 237 -6.25 -12.07 -11.16
N PRO A 238 -5.29 -12.57 -11.96
CA PRO A 238 -5.00 -12.01 -13.27
C PRO A 238 -6.22 -11.92 -14.20
N ARG A 239 -7.14 -12.88 -14.11
CA ARG A 239 -8.39 -12.88 -14.89
C ARG A 239 -9.36 -11.77 -14.47
N ALA A 240 -9.48 -11.52 -13.16
CA ALA A 240 -10.30 -10.41 -12.65
C ALA A 240 -9.75 -9.06 -13.13
N VAL A 241 -8.43 -8.85 -13.01
CA VAL A 241 -7.78 -7.63 -13.51
C VAL A 241 -7.91 -7.48 -15.02
N ALA A 242 -7.79 -8.57 -15.78
CA ALA A 242 -7.97 -8.52 -17.23
C ALA A 242 -9.42 -8.17 -17.63
N GLY A 243 -10.42 -8.66 -16.90
CA GLY A 243 -11.83 -8.35 -17.13
C GLY A 243 -12.23 -6.93 -16.73
N ALA A 244 -11.55 -6.36 -15.74
CA ALA A 244 -11.78 -4.99 -15.25
C ALA A 244 -10.80 -3.96 -15.86
N TRP A 245 -10.03 -4.34 -16.89
CA TRP A 245 -9.02 -3.46 -17.48
C TRP A 245 -9.69 -2.36 -18.32
N PRO A 246 -9.53 -1.07 -17.99
CA PRO A 246 -10.27 0.01 -18.65
C PRO A 246 -9.55 0.47 -19.92
N ASP A 247 -9.52 -0.37 -20.97
CA ASP A 247 -8.70 -0.13 -22.18
C ASP A 247 -8.92 1.27 -22.81
N GLU A 248 -10.13 1.84 -22.72
CA GLU A 248 -10.48 3.16 -23.26
C GLU A 248 -9.90 4.35 -22.49
N ASP A 249 -9.53 4.16 -21.22
CA ASP A 249 -8.96 5.19 -20.34
C ASP A 249 -7.43 5.09 -20.19
N LEU A 250 -6.79 4.22 -20.99
CA LEU A 250 -5.37 3.91 -20.87
C LEU A 250 -4.61 4.20 -22.16
N ALA A 251 -3.36 4.64 -22.00
CA ALA A 251 -2.41 4.76 -23.09
C ALA A 251 -1.35 3.65 -22.99
N GLU A 252 -1.09 2.95 -24.09
CA GLU A 252 0.02 2.01 -24.20
C GLU A 252 1.31 2.75 -24.53
N VAL A 253 2.37 2.42 -23.78
CA VAL A 253 3.74 2.89 -24.00
C VAL A 253 4.71 1.70 -23.97
N ARG A 254 5.92 1.89 -24.47
CA ARG A 254 7.00 0.89 -24.36
C ARG A 254 8.05 1.37 -23.37
N VAL A 255 8.32 0.53 -22.38
CA VAL A 255 9.38 0.74 -21.38
C VAL A 255 10.41 -0.36 -21.57
N ASP A 256 11.63 0.03 -21.96
CA ASP A 256 12.72 -0.90 -22.30
C ASP A 256 12.26 -2.00 -23.28
N GLY A 257 11.52 -1.61 -24.33
CA GLY A 257 11.01 -2.52 -25.36
C GLY A 257 9.88 -3.46 -24.93
N ARG A 258 9.24 -3.23 -23.77
CA ARG A 258 8.07 -3.98 -23.31
C ARG A 258 6.85 -3.07 -23.21
N SER A 259 5.71 -3.54 -23.70
CA SER A 259 4.43 -2.85 -23.53
C SER A 259 4.08 -2.69 -22.05
N ALA A 260 3.66 -1.49 -21.70
CA ALA A 260 3.14 -1.09 -20.39
C ALA A 260 2.03 -0.05 -20.59
N TRP A 261 1.22 0.18 -19.57
CA TRP A 261 0.10 1.11 -19.64
C TRP A 261 0.24 2.20 -18.60
N VAL A 262 -0.22 3.40 -18.95
CA VAL A 262 -0.42 4.52 -18.04
C VAL A 262 -1.87 4.99 -18.19
N ALA A 263 -2.42 5.66 -17.18
CA ALA A 263 -3.71 6.33 -17.34
C ALA A 263 -3.59 7.37 -18.47
N ALA A 264 -4.56 7.44 -19.37
CA ALA A 264 -4.50 8.30 -20.55
C ALA A 264 -4.35 9.79 -20.15
N ASP A 265 -5.02 10.19 -19.06
CA ASP A 265 -4.92 11.54 -18.47
C ASP A 265 -3.55 11.86 -17.85
N ALA A 266 -2.69 10.86 -17.67
CA ALA A 266 -1.34 11.00 -17.11
C ALA A 266 -0.23 10.84 -18.16
N LEU A 267 -0.56 10.55 -19.43
CA LEU A 267 0.43 10.37 -20.50
C LEU A 267 1.25 11.64 -20.73
N ASP A 268 0.61 12.80 -20.85
CA ASP A 268 1.33 14.06 -21.06
C ASP A 268 2.24 14.39 -19.86
N ALA A 269 1.78 14.11 -18.64
CA ALA A 269 2.56 14.30 -17.42
C ALA A 269 3.77 13.33 -17.35
N LEU A 270 3.65 12.13 -17.90
CA LEU A 270 4.75 11.19 -18.05
C LEU A 270 5.79 11.71 -19.04
N LEU A 271 5.37 12.16 -20.21
CA LEU A 271 6.26 12.66 -21.26
C LEU A 271 6.97 13.96 -20.86
N ALA A 272 6.29 14.82 -20.10
CA ALA A 272 6.80 16.10 -19.62
C ALA A 272 7.45 16.05 -18.23
N ALA A 273 7.62 14.86 -17.64
CA ALA A 273 8.11 14.72 -16.27
C ALA A 273 9.50 15.38 -16.10
N PRO A 274 9.66 16.33 -15.16
CA PRO A 274 10.93 17.00 -14.93
C PRO A 274 11.94 16.05 -14.29
N ALA A 275 13.22 16.22 -14.60
CA ALA A 275 14.28 15.48 -13.92
C ALA A 275 14.20 15.73 -12.39
N PRO A 276 14.01 14.69 -11.57
CA PRO A 276 13.82 14.84 -10.15
C PRO A 276 15.09 15.38 -9.49
N ARG A 277 14.93 16.36 -8.60
CA ARG A 277 16.01 16.92 -7.79
C ARG A 277 15.59 16.97 -6.34
N LEU A 278 15.70 15.85 -5.65
CA LEU A 278 15.19 15.68 -4.28
C LEU A 278 15.95 14.59 -3.51
N THR A 279 15.77 14.60 -2.19
CA THR A 279 16.20 13.55 -1.27
C THR A 279 15.02 13.19 -0.37
N ARG A 280 14.69 11.90 -0.22
CA ARG A 280 13.59 11.43 0.64
C ARG A 280 13.99 10.18 1.42
N LEU A 281 13.56 10.11 2.68
CA LEU A 281 13.64 8.92 3.51
C LEU A 281 12.29 8.19 3.47
N LEU A 282 12.21 7.14 2.65
CA LEU A 282 10.98 6.39 2.44
C LEU A 282 10.90 5.22 3.44
N PRO A 283 9.81 5.07 4.21
CA PRO A 283 9.65 3.92 5.09
C PRO A 283 9.54 2.62 4.27
N ARG A 284 9.78 1.47 4.91
CA ARG A 284 9.78 0.16 4.22
C ARG A 284 8.47 -0.21 3.52
N SER A 285 7.36 0.38 3.95
CA SER A 285 6.01 0.16 3.41
C SER A 285 5.55 1.32 2.53
N ASP A 286 6.46 2.22 2.14
CA ASP A 286 6.16 3.34 1.27
C ASP A 286 5.59 2.87 -0.09
N PRO A 287 4.58 3.56 -0.65
CA PRO A 287 4.04 3.23 -1.98
C PRO A 287 5.12 3.06 -3.05
N TRP A 288 6.20 3.85 -3.02
CA TRP A 288 7.31 3.73 -3.97
C TRP A 288 7.94 2.33 -3.96
N LEU A 289 8.09 1.72 -2.78
CA LEU A 289 8.66 0.39 -2.61
C LEU A 289 7.64 -0.75 -2.78
N ALA A 290 6.35 -0.40 -2.83
CA ALA A 290 5.25 -1.34 -2.98
C ALA A 290 4.99 -1.75 -4.44
N ALA A 291 5.47 -0.95 -5.41
CA ALA A 291 5.41 -1.26 -6.84
C ALA A 291 5.95 -2.67 -7.15
N ARG A 292 5.38 -3.32 -8.17
CA ARG A 292 5.68 -4.74 -8.50
C ARG A 292 6.77 -4.94 -9.54
N ASP A 293 7.38 -3.86 -9.98
CA ASP A 293 8.45 -3.81 -10.96
C ASP A 293 9.80 -3.45 -10.32
N ARG A 294 10.20 -4.22 -9.29
CA ARG A 294 11.40 -3.94 -8.49
C ARG A 294 12.68 -3.77 -9.30
N GLU A 295 12.79 -4.41 -10.47
CA GLU A 295 13.94 -4.28 -11.37
C GLU A 295 14.00 -2.92 -12.05
N LEU A 296 12.84 -2.33 -12.36
CA LEU A 296 12.73 -0.96 -12.85
C LEU A 296 13.07 0.02 -11.73
N THR A 297 12.61 -0.23 -10.51
CA THR A 297 12.88 0.67 -9.37
C THR A 297 14.35 0.60 -8.90
N VAL A 298 14.94 -0.60 -8.88
CA VAL A 298 16.33 -0.85 -8.42
C VAL A 298 16.97 -1.90 -9.34
N PRO A 299 17.76 -1.50 -10.34
CA PRO A 299 18.33 -2.43 -11.33
C PRO A 299 19.37 -3.42 -10.77
N ASP A 300 20.06 -3.07 -9.68
CA ASP A 300 21.06 -3.95 -9.06
C ASP A 300 20.42 -5.01 -8.17
N LYS A 301 20.74 -6.29 -8.42
CA LYS A 301 20.16 -7.43 -7.72
C LYS A 301 20.56 -7.52 -6.24
N ALA A 302 21.78 -7.10 -5.87
CA ALA A 302 22.24 -7.12 -4.49
C ALA A 302 21.53 -6.04 -3.66
N ARG A 303 21.41 -4.82 -4.19
CA ARG A 303 20.63 -3.71 -3.61
C ARG A 303 19.16 -4.12 -3.43
N ARG A 304 18.55 -4.80 -4.41
CA ARG A 304 17.20 -5.37 -4.26
C ARG A 304 17.09 -6.33 -3.06
N LYS A 305 18.04 -7.24 -2.88
CA LYS A 305 18.04 -8.18 -1.75
C LYS A 305 18.17 -7.46 -0.40
N GLU A 306 18.84 -6.31 -0.35
CA GLU A 306 18.96 -5.53 0.87
C GLU A 306 17.68 -4.78 1.24
N ILE A 307 16.99 -4.23 0.24
CA ILE A 307 15.74 -3.46 0.42
C ILE A 307 14.57 -4.39 0.75
N TRP A 308 14.34 -5.43 -0.06
CA TRP A 308 13.18 -6.33 0.09
C TRP A 308 13.54 -7.63 0.81
N LYS A 309 13.98 -7.50 2.07
CA LYS A 309 14.20 -8.67 2.95
C LYS A 309 12.87 -9.30 3.35
N ILE A 310 12.90 -10.58 3.74
CA ILE A 310 11.72 -11.26 4.30
C ILE A 310 11.42 -10.71 5.70
N LEU A 311 12.47 -10.51 6.50
CA LEU A 311 12.38 -9.99 7.86
C LEU A 311 13.24 -8.74 7.99
N GLY A 312 12.74 -7.73 8.68
CA GLY A 312 13.51 -6.53 9.02
C GLY A 312 13.92 -5.67 7.81
N SER A 313 13.07 -5.59 6.79
CA SER A 313 13.29 -4.71 5.64
C SER A 313 13.49 -3.26 6.09
N PRO A 314 14.57 -2.60 5.66
CA PRO A 314 14.84 -1.21 6.01
C PRO A 314 13.91 -0.26 5.25
N GLY A 315 13.96 1.03 5.61
CA GLY A 315 13.51 2.08 4.70
C GLY A 315 14.51 2.29 3.57
N ALA A 316 14.11 3.03 2.54
CA ALA A 316 14.92 3.37 1.38
C ALA A 316 15.31 4.85 1.38
N LEU A 317 16.54 5.15 0.97
CA LEU A 317 16.98 6.50 0.64
C LEU A 317 16.76 6.73 -0.86
N LEU A 318 15.85 7.63 -1.19
CA LEU A 318 15.59 8.07 -2.55
C LEU A 318 16.34 9.38 -2.83
N VAL A 319 17.15 9.42 -3.88
CA VAL A 319 17.86 10.62 -4.35
C VAL A 319 17.65 10.74 -5.85
N ASP A 320 17.10 11.87 -6.31
CA ASP A 320 16.94 12.19 -7.73
C ASP A 320 16.26 11.05 -8.52
N GLY A 321 15.22 10.45 -7.93
CA GLY A 321 14.45 9.34 -8.51
C GLY A 321 15.04 7.94 -8.29
N GLU A 322 16.25 7.83 -7.74
CA GLU A 322 16.96 6.56 -7.56
C GLU A 322 17.00 6.12 -6.10
N VAL A 323 16.87 4.81 -5.86
CA VAL A 323 17.12 4.25 -4.52
C VAL A 323 18.63 4.02 -4.35
N VAL A 324 19.28 4.92 -3.61
CA VAL A 324 20.74 4.97 -3.46
C VAL A 324 21.22 4.51 -2.09
N GLY A 325 20.35 3.98 -1.25
CA GLY A 325 20.72 3.44 0.04
C GLY A 325 19.55 2.94 0.86
N THR A 326 19.85 2.47 2.07
CA THR A 326 18.85 2.08 3.06
C THR A 326 18.93 2.95 4.30
N TRP A 327 17.87 2.96 5.09
CA TRP A 327 17.92 3.55 6.42
C TRP A 327 17.17 2.71 7.45
N ARG A 328 17.60 2.82 8.71
CA ARG A 328 16.94 2.24 9.87
C ARG A 328 16.81 3.30 10.94
N ALA A 329 15.70 3.23 11.67
CA ALA A 329 15.51 4.04 12.85
C ALA A 329 15.28 3.15 14.06
N ASN A 330 15.94 3.50 15.16
CA ASN A 330 15.72 2.93 16.47
C ASN A 330 15.21 4.02 17.42
N GLY A 331 14.42 3.60 18.42
CA GLY A 331 13.81 4.51 19.39
C GLY A 331 12.44 5.05 18.97
N ALA A 332 11.63 5.39 19.98
CA ALA A 332 10.37 6.11 19.86
C ALA A 332 10.21 7.04 21.08
N GLY A 333 9.60 8.22 20.90
CA GLY A 333 9.41 9.21 21.96
C GLY A 333 10.52 10.25 22.07
N ARG A 334 11.52 10.06 22.93
CA ARG A 334 12.50 11.12 23.25
C ARG A 334 13.52 11.42 22.15
N ARG A 335 14.02 10.41 21.46
CA ARG A 335 15.07 10.56 20.43
C ARG A 335 14.91 9.49 19.37
N LEU A 336 15.02 9.91 18.12
CA LEU A 336 15.06 9.05 16.94
C LEU A 336 16.52 8.87 16.52
N ASP A 337 17.09 7.68 16.68
CA ASP A 337 18.43 7.39 16.18
C ASP A 337 18.29 6.80 14.77
N LEU A 338 18.67 7.57 13.77
CA LEU A 338 18.52 7.30 12.35
C LEU A 338 19.88 6.98 11.74
N THR A 339 20.04 5.77 11.21
CA THR A 339 21.22 5.36 10.47
C THR A 339 20.89 5.23 9.00
N VAL A 340 21.60 5.95 8.16
CA VAL A 340 21.56 5.87 6.69
C VAL A 340 22.78 5.12 6.20
N THR A 341 22.58 4.10 5.36
CA THR A 341 23.63 3.31 4.71
C THR A 341 23.52 3.51 3.20
N PRO A 342 24.31 4.42 2.61
CA PRO A 342 24.37 4.61 1.17
C PRO A 342 24.95 3.36 0.48
N PHE A 343 24.51 3.09 -0.75
CA PHE A 343 25.12 2.07 -1.62
C PHE A 343 26.31 2.60 -2.41
N GLU A 344 26.46 3.93 -2.47
CA GLU A 344 27.50 4.65 -3.18
C GLU A 344 27.65 6.06 -2.56
N ASP A 345 28.70 6.77 -2.96
CA ASP A 345 28.94 8.12 -2.45
C ASP A 345 27.82 9.09 -2.80
N LEU A 346 27.18 9.63 -1.76
CA LEU A 346 26.11 10.60 -1.93
C LEU A 346 26.63 11.96 -2.41
N PRO A 347 25.94 12.61 -3.37
CA PRO A 347 26.19 13.99 -3.74
C PRO A 347 26.15 14.93 -2.51
N ARG A 348 26.99 15.98 -2.51
CA ARG A 348 27.03 16.97 -1.41
C ARG A 348 25.66 17.57 -1.09
N ARG A 349 24.82 17.75 -2.11
CA ARG A 349 23.44 18.25 -1.97
C ARG A 349 22.58 17.27 -1.16
N ALA A 350 22.57 16.00 -1.55
CA ALA A 350 21.81 14.96 -0.86
C ALA A 350 22.27 14.80 0.60
N ARG A 351 23.58 14.85 0.86
CA ARG A 351 24.11 14.81 2.24
C ARG A 351 23.58 15.95 3.11
N ARG A 352 23.43 17.16 2.57
CA ARG A 352 22.84 18.31 3.29
C ARG A 352 21.33 18.16 3.47
N GLU A 353 20.62 17.71 2.44
CA GLU A 353 19.17 17.51 2.49
C GLU A 353 18.76 16.38 3.46
N LEU A 354 19.66 15.43 3.76
CA LEU A 354 19.39 14.37 4.73
C LEU A 354 19.11 14.89 6.14
N ASP A 355 19.74 15.98 6.59
CA ASP A 355 19.46 16.57 7.90
C ASP A 355 18.01 17.10 7.96
N GLU A 356 17.55 17.73 6.88
CA GLU A 356 16.16 18.22 6.75
C GLU A 356 15.16 17.06 6.70
N GLU A 357 15.45 16.00 5.94
CA GLU A 357 14.60 14.80 5.89
C GLU A 357 14.56 14.05 7.23
N ALA A 358 15.68 14.01 7.96
CA ALA A 358 15.74 13.43 9.30
C ALA A 358 14.87 14.22 10.30
N ASP A 359 14.92 15.55 10.27
CA ASP A 359 14.07 16.39 11.12
C ASP A 359 12.58 16.26 10.76
N ARG A 360 12.25 16.15 9.47
CA ARG A 360 10.88 15.85 9.04
C ARG A 360 10.37 14.53 9.58
N LEU A 361 11.19 13.48 9.50
CA LEU A 361 10.85 12.17 10.04
C LEU A 361 10.68 12.22 11.56
N ARG A 362 11.50 13.01 12.26
CA ARG A 362 11.39 13.27 13.70
C ARG A 362 10.02 13.86 14.03
N VAL A 363 9.61 14.93 13.34
CA VAL A 363 8.30 15.58 13.55
C VAL A 363 7.16 14.61 13.24
N ALA A 364 7.22 13.93 12.10
CA ALA A 364 6.18 12.98 11.67
C ALA A 364 5.98 11.82 12.65
N ARG A 365 7.05 11.41 13.35
CA ARG A 365 7.00 10.34 14.37
C ARG A 365 6.78 10.86 15.79
N GLY A 366 6.57 12.16 15.96
CA GLY A 366 6.36 12.78 17.27
C GLY A 366 7.58 12.68 18.19
N ALA A 367 8.80 12.60 17.63
CA ALA A 367 10.03 12.54 18.42
C ALA A 367 10.52 13.94 18.83
N SER A 368 11.08 14.09 20.03
CA SER A 368 11.62 15.39 20.47
C SER A 368 12.99 15.73 19.90
N ASP A 369 13.78 14.71 19.52
CA ASP A 369 15.15 14.87 18.99
C ASP A 369 15.44 13.81 17.92
N VAL A 370 16.42 14.08 17.04
CA VAL A 370 16.90 13.15 16.02
C VAL A 370 18.42 13.17 15.94
N ARG A 371 19.01 11.98 15.93
CA ARG A 371 20.43 11.80 15.61
C ARG A 371 20.53 11.10 14.27
N LEU A 372 21.06 11.80 13.29
CA LEU A 372 21.41 11.22 12.01
C LEU A 372 22.86 10.72 12.03
N GLU A 373 23.06 9.48 11.61
CA GLU A 373 24.36 8.89 11.28
C GLU A 373 24.33 8.42 9.82
N VAL A 374 25.30 8.86 9.02
CA VAL A 374 25.47 8.41 7.64
C VAL A 374 26.73 7.58 7.55
N ALA A 375 26.58 6.28 7.27
CA ALA A 375 27.69 5.37 7.08
C ALA A 375 28.51 5.75 5.83
N ALA A 376 29.79 5.38 5.82
CA ALA A 376 30.57 5.36 4.58
C ALA A 376 30.02 4.29 3.64
N ALA A 377 30.02 4.59 2.33
CA ALA A 377 29.56 3.67 1.29
C ALA A 377 30.53 2.51 1.06
#